data_AF-A0A1I1TES4-F1
#
_entry.id   AF-A0A1I1TES4-F1
#
_cell.length_a   1.000
_cell.length_b   1.000
_cell.length_c   1.000
_cell.angle_alpha   90.00
_cell.angle_beta   90.00
_cell.angle_gamma   90.00
#
_symmetry.space_group_name_H-M   'P 1'
#
loop_
_entity.id
_entity.type
_entity.pdbx_description
1 polymer ?
#
loop_
_entity_poly.entity_id
_entity_poly.type
_entity_poly.pdbx_seq_one_letter_code
_entity_poly.pdbx_strand_id
1 'polypeptide(L)'
;MAQNTENRLDASMQQEVSVDEDVLALRAPLVLVRRNDQGEWIFEGPGESPRPTVRTVLGAVVNAWPHVSALAELEPGSAAVWSWDSHGWTSEFECTCGECEQPVATDLDRRTWPGELDPEDLVSVEETALSGQEVLTNILYTSGRIAMLGPGEQHRTSDQLASVAMANVIRRWPHTMRALCSVRSGYLLRWNAESLNWHEYEAV
;
A
#
# COMPACT_ATOMS: atom_id res chain seq x y z
N MET A 1 -27.99 -3.61 -10.45
CA MET A 1 -26.58 -3.82 -10.04
C MET A 1 -26.43 -3.11 -8.71
N ALA A 2 -26.23 -3.84 -7.62
CA ALA A 2 -26.14 -3.24 -6.30
C ALA A 2 -24.83 -2.45 -6.19
N GLN A 3 -24.94 -1.15 -5.92
CA GLN A 3 -23.81 -0.35 -5.46
C GLN A 3 -23.43 -0.90 -4.08
N ASN A 4 -22.14 -1.20 -3.86
CA ASN A 4 -21.62 -1.53 -2.55
C ASN A 4 -21.68 -0.24 -1.70
N THR A 5 -22.83 -0.02 -1.04
CA THR A 5 -23.13 1.20 -0.25
C THR A 5 -22.90 1.04 1.25
N GLU A 6 -22.43 -0.12 1.71
CA GLU A 6 -22.08 -0.32 3.11
C GLU A 6 -20.57 -0.19 3.26
N ASN A 7 -20.10 0.92 3.84
CA ASN A 7 -18.75 1.03 4.40
C ASN A 7 -18.64 -0.02 5.52
N ARG A 8 -18.26 -1.25 5.18
CA ARG A 8 -18.26 -2.37 6.13
C ARG A 8 -16.96 -2.48 6.91
N LEU A 9 -15.87 -1.91 6.42
CA LEU A 9 -14.63 -1.69 7.16
C LEU A 9 -14.19 -0.24 6.91
N ASP A 10 -14.07 0.57 7.96
CA ASP A 10 -13.72 1.99 7.82
C ASP A 10 -12.78 2.49 8.93
N ALA A 11 -12.29 3.72 8.73
CA ALA A 11 -11.34 4.39 9.60
C ALA A 11 -11.84 4.62 11.04
N SER A 12 -13.15 4.50 11.31
CA SER A 12 -13.73 4.67 12.64
C SER A 12 -13.68 3.39 13.48
N MET A 13 -13.40 2.23 12.87
CA MET A 13 -13.44 0.94 13.54
C MET A 13 -12.37 0.78 14.63
N GLN A 14 -12.82 0.37 15.82
CA GLN A 14 -11.98 0.19 17.01
C GLN A 14 -11.69 -1.29 17.32
N GLN A 15 -12.05 -2.22 16.44
CA GLN A 15 -11.74 -3.64 16.62
C GLN A 15 -10.22 -3.83 16.66
N GLU A 16 -9.71 -4.52 17.68
CA GLU A 16 -8.28 -4.84 17.78
C GLU A 16 -7.87 -5.87 16.72
N VAL A 17 -6.70 -5.65 16.12
CA VAL A 17 -6.14 -6.48 15.05
C VAL A 17 -4.65 -6.71 15.26
N SER A 18 -4.10 -7.75 14.64
CA SER A 18 -2.66 -8.03 14.63
C SER A 18 -2.06 -7.66 13.28
N VAL A 19 -0.99 -6.87 13.26
CA VAL A 19 -0.34 -6.40 12.02
C VAL A 19 1.16 -6.61 12.14
N ASP A 20 1.80 -7.10 11.08
CA ASP A 20 3.26 -7.11 10.99
C ASP A 20 3.82 -5.68 11.13
N GLU A 21 4.88 -5.52 11.93
CA GLU A 21 5.45 -4.21 12.25
C GLU A 21 5.83 -3.42 10.98
N ASP A 22 6.45 -4.09 10.01
CA ASP A 22 6.89 -3.47 8.75
C ASP A 22 5.75 -3.12 7.80
N VAL A 23 4.62 -3.84 7.88
CA VAL A 23 3.40 -3.51 7.12
C VAL A 23 2.75 -2.27 7.72
N LEU A 24 2.66 -2.18 9.05
CA LEU A 24 2.11 -1.00 9.71
C LEU A 24 3.00 0.23 9.51
N ALA A 25 4.33 0.04 9.50
CA ALA A 25 5.32 1.08 9.26
C ALA A 25 5.49 1.45 7.77
N LEU A 26 4.74 0.81 6.85
CA LEU A 26 4.80 1.03 5.40
C LEU A 26 6.18 0.75 4.78
N ARG A 27 7.00 -0.05 5.46
CA ARG A 27 8.31 -0.53 4.99
C ARG A 27 8.18 -1.75 4.08
N ALA A 28 7.14 -2.56 4.31
CA ALA A 28 6.83 -3.73 3.53
C ALA A 28 5.41 -3.67 2.95
N PRO A 29 5.17 -4.26 1.76
CA PRO A 29 3.82 -4.38 1.23
C PRO A 29 2.96 -5.31 2.09
N LEU A 30 1.66 -5.03 2.15
CA LEU A 30 0.67 -6.00 2.62
C LEU A 30 0.53 -7.12 1.57
N VAL A 31 0.71 -8.37 2.01
CA VAL A 31 0.72 -9.55 1.13
C VAL A 31 -0.43 -10.51 1.44
N LEU A 32 -0.76 -10.65 2.73
CA LEU A 32 -1.75 -11.60 3.19
C LEU A 32 -2.61 -10.97 4.28
N VAL A 33 -3.92 -11.12 4.15
CA VAL A 33 -4.87 -10.81 5.21
C VAL A 33 -5.64 -12.06 5.54
N ARG A 34 -5.67 -12.43 6.82
CA ARG A 34 -6.43 -13.58 7.31
C ARG A 34 -7.45 -13.14 8.33
N ARG A 35 -8.57 -13.84 8.33
CA ARG A 35 -9.55 -13.80 9.41
C ARG A 35 -9.52 -15.15 10.10
N ASN A 36 -9.06 -15.22 11.35
CA ASN A 36 -8.96 -16.50 12.05
C ASN A 36 -10.37 -17.05 12.40
N ASP A 37 -10.43 -18.27 12.92
CA ASP A 37 -11.71 -18.92 13.30
C ASP A 37 -12.49 -18.15 14.37
N GLN A 38 -11.81 -17.30 15.14
CA GLN A 38 -12.40 -16.44 16.16
C GLN A 38 -12.89 -15.09 15.57
N GLY A 39 -12.67 -14.86 14.27
CA GLY A 39 -13.05 -13.64 13.57
C GLY A 39 -12.07 -12.48 13.70
N GLU A 40 -10.88 -12.71 14.28
CA GLU A 40 -9.82 -11.70 14.40
C GLU A 40 -9.08 -11.50 13.08
N TRP A 41 -8.71 -10.24 12.81
CA TRP A 41 -7.94 -9.88 11.63
C TRP A 41 -6.44 -9.95 11.88
N ILE A 42 -5.73 -10.53 10.92
CA ILE A 42 -4.28 -10.67 10.90
C ILE A 42 -3.78 -10.14 9.55
N PHE A 43 -2.84 -9.20 9.58
CA PHE A 43 -2.29 -8.52 8.42
C PHE A 43 -0.79 -8.79 8.31
N GLU A 44 -0.37 -9.36 7.19
CA GLU A 44 0.96 -9.96 7.03
C GLU A 44 1.68 -9.46 5.77
N GLY A 45 2.98 -9.24 5.90
CA GLY A 45 3.89 -8.83 4.84
C GLY A 45 4.63 -10.02 4.21
N PRO A 46 5.62 -9.77 3.34
CA PRO A 46 6.47 -10.80 2.75
C PRO A 46 7.43 -11.43 3.79
N GLY A 47 8.03 -12.57 3.44
CA GLY A 47 9.06 -13.25 4.24
C GLY A 47 8.57 -14.44 5.05
N GLU A 48 9.49 -15.03 5.83
CA GLU A 48 9.21 -16.19 6.68
C GLU A 48 8.68 -15.77 8.06
N SER A 49 7.75 -16.55 8.60
CA SER A 49 7.28 -16.43 9.97
C SER A 49 8.25 -17.09 10.97
N PRO A 50 8.32 -16.62 12.24
CA PRO A 50 7.52 -15.55 12.83
C PRO A 50 8.10 -14.14 12.56
N ARG A 51 7.21 -13.20 12.26
CA ARG A 51 7.53 -11.76 12.16
C ARG A 51 7.12 -11.01 13.42
N PRO A 52 7.81 -9.92 13.79
CA PRO A 52 7.34 -9.01 14.83
C PRO A 52 5.95 -8.46 14.47
N THR A 53 5.01 -8.55 15.40
CA THR A 53 3.64 -8.05 15.22
C THR A 53 3.29 -7.01 16.28
N VAL A 54 2.43 -6.08 15.90
CA VAL A 54 1.91 -5.00 16.73
C VAL A 54 0.39 -5.11 16.81
N ARG A 55 -0.18 -4.85 18.00
CA ARG A 55 -1.61 -4.71 18.20
C ARG A 55 -2.04 -3.27 17.91
N THR A 56 -3.07 -3.12 17.08
CA THR A 56 -3.65 -1.82 16.73
C THR A 56 -5.15 -1.99 16.44
N VAL A 57 -5.82 -0.95 15.95
CA VAL A 57 -7.24 -0.99 15.56
C VAL A 57 -7.41 -1.08 14.05
N LEU A 58 -8.47 -1.75 13.61
CA LEU A 58 -8.79 -1.96 12.19
C LEU A 58 -8.91 -0.62 11.42
N GLY A 59 -9.42 0.44 12.04
CA GLY A 59 -9.48 1.75 11.42
C GLY A 59 -8.11 2.35 11.09
N ALA A 60 -7.08 2.08 11.90
CA ALA A 60 -5.71 2.51 11.62
C ALA A 60 -5.14 1.76 10.40
N VAL A 61 -5.46 0.46 10.28
CA VAL A 61 -5.06 -0.34 9.12
C VAL A 61 -5.77 0.14 7.86
N VAL A 62 -7.07 0.41 7.92
CA VAL A 62 -7.81 0.97 6.77
C VAL A 62 -7.27 2.34 6.37
N ASN A 63 -6.82 3.18 7.30
CA ASN A 63 -6.19 4.45 6.94
C ASN A 63 -4.85 4.27 6.20
N ALA A 64 -4.01 3.35 6.66
CA ALA A 64 -2.71 3.05 6.04
C ALA A 64 -2.86 2.26 4.72
N TRP A 65 -3.89 1.41 4.65
CA TRP A 65 -4.19 0.49 3.55
C TRP A 65 -5.66 0.64 3.14
N PRO A 66 -6.05 1.77 2.48
CA PRO A 66 -7.46 2.11 2.20
C PRO A 66 -8.22 1.05 1.43
N HIS A 67 -7.52 0.23 0.65
CA HIS A 67 -8.13 -0.87 -0.06
C HIS A 67 -8.59 -2.04 0.83
N VAL A 68 -8.09 -2.15 2.08
CA VAL A 68 -8.58 -3.14 3.06
C VAL A 68 -10.07 -2.97 3.30
N SER A 69 -10.63 -1.78 3.08
CA SER A 69 -12.07 -1.53 3.17
C SER A 69 -12.92 -2.47 2.30
N ALA A 70 -12.38 -2.96 1.18
CA ALA A 70 -13.06 -3.89 0.28
C ALA A 70 -13.12 -5.33 0.79
N LEU A 71 -12.35 -5.68 1.84
CA LEU A 71 -12.31 -7.03 2.42
C LEU A 71 -13.45 -7.29 3.42
N ALA A 72 -14.42 -6.40 3.50
CA ALA A 72 -15.60 -6.49 4.33
C ALA A 72 -16.34 -7.84 4.33
N GLU A 73 -16.24 -8.59 3.25
CA GLU A 73 -16.93 -9.87 3.05
C GLU A 73 -16.06 -11.08 3.39
N LEU A 74 -14.82 -10.89 3.84
CA LEU A 74 -13.92 -11.98 4.21
C LEU A 74 -14.46 -12.72 5.44
N GLU A 75 -14.81 -13.99 5.28
CA GLU A 75 -15.39 -14.82 6.34
C GLU A 75 -14.33 -15.33 7.34
N PRO A 76 -14.68 -15.60 8.61
CA PRO A 76 -13.78 -16.32 9.53
C PRO A 76 -13.28 -17.64 8.94
N GLY A 77 -11.99 -17.92 9.11
CA GLY A 77 -11.30 -19.04 8.48
C GLY A 77 -10.80 -18.76 7.06
N SER A 78 -11.10 -17.60 6.47
CA SER A 78 -10.67 -17.24 5.11
C SER A 78 -9.42 -16.35 5.08
N ALA A 79 -8.77 -16.33 3.93
CA ALA A 79 -7.60 -15.51 3.64
C ALA A 79 -7.74 -14.80 2.29
N ALA A 80 -7.18 -13.60 2.20
CA ALA A 80 -6.98 -12.85 0.98
C ALA A 80 -5.48 -12.64 0.75
N VAL A 81 -5.02 -12.90 -0.48
CA VAL A 81 -3.62 -12.77 -0.88
C VAL A 81 -3.52 -11.77 -2.03
N TRP A 82 -2.56 -10.84 -1.96
CA TRP A 82 -2.22 -9.97 -3.06
C TRP A 82 -1.19 -10.65 -3.96
N SER A 83 -1.56 -10.89 -5.23
CA SER A 83 -0.62 -11.41 -6.23
C SER A 83 0.24 -10.27 -6.79
N TRP A 84 1.55 -10.53 -6.85
CA TRP A 84 2.54 -9.61 -7.42
C TRP A 84 3.18 -10.17 -8.72
N ASP A 85 2.73 -11.34 -9.19
CA ASP A 85 3.37 -12.10 -10.28
C ASP A 85 3.41 -11.37 -11.63
N SER A 86 2.54 -10.37 -11.82
CA SER A 86 2.47 -9.60 -13.07
C SER A 86 3.21 -8.25 -12.99
N HIS A 87 3.99 -7.98 -11.94
CA HIS A 87 4.25 -6.58 -11.51
C HIS A 87 5.70 -6.11 -11.53
N GLY A 88 6.61 -6.81 -12.19
CA GLY A 88 8.02 -6.36 -12.35
C GLY A 88 8.80 -6.25 -11.02
N TRP A 89 8.14 -6.51 -9.90
CA TRP A 89 8.69 -6.70 -8.58
C TRP A 89 9.06 -8.18 -8.43
N THR A 90 9.88 -8.68 -9.36
CA THR A 90 10.80 -9.78 -9.04
C THR A 90 11.87 -9.21 -8.12
N SER A 91 11.47 -8.78 -6.92
CA SER A 91 12.39 -8.82 -5.79
C SER A 91 12.85 -10.27 -5.65
N GLU A 92 14.10 -10.49 -5.27
CA GLU A 92 14.80 -11.79 -5.20
C GLU A 92 14.20 -12.83 -4.23
N PHE A 93 12.92 -12.70 -3.89
CA PHE A 93 12.18 -13.55 -2.98
C PHE A 93 11.21 -14.43 -3.77
N GLU A 94 11.45 -15.74 -3.75
CA GLU A 94 10.45 -16.73 -4.18
C GLU A 94 9.26 -16.72 -3.19
N CYS A 95 8.02 -16.83 -3.70
CA CYS A 95 6.84 -17.12 -2.88
C CYS A 95 7.09 -18.43 -2.11
N THR A 96 7.43 -18.36 -0.82
CA THR A 96 7.58 -19.55 0.04
C THR A 96 6.36 -19.81 0.94
N CYS A 97 5.28 -19.03 0.77
CA CYS A 97 4.11 -19.10 1.66
C CYS A 97 3.35 -20.44 1.59
N GLY A 98 3.66 -21.32 0.62
CA GLY A 98 3.03 -22.64 0.48
C GLY A 98 1.58 -22.61 -0.01
N GLU A 99 1.00 -21.42 -0.15
CA GLU A 99 -0.43 -21.18 -0.49
C GLU A 99 -0.63 -20.73 -1.93
N CYS A 100 0.42 -20.79 -2.76
CA CYS A 100 0.39 -20.40 -4.17
C CYS A 100 -0.44 -21.40 -5.07
N GLU A 101 -1.30 -22.27 -4.47
CA GLU A 101 -2.54 -22.87 -5.04
C GLU A 101 -3.58 -23.15 -3.90
N GLN A 102 -4.79 -22.57 -3.72
CA GLN A 102 -5.38 -21.24 -3.97
C GLN A 102 -6.44 -20.91 -2.86
N PRO A 103 -6.22 -19.94 -1.95
CA PRO A 103 -7.20 -18.89 -1.74
C PRO A 103 -7.32 -18.10 -3.06
N VAL A 104 -8.54 -17.74 -3.49
CA VAL A 104 -8.72 -16.95 -4.72
C VAL A 104 -8.09 -15.58 -4.48
N ALA A 105 -6.89 -15.37 -5.05
CA ALA A 105 -6.22 -14.08 -5.07
C ALA A 105 -7.22 -13.07 -5.64
N THR A 106 -7.75 -12.23 -4.77
CA THR A 106 -8.72 -11.21 -5.14
C THR A 106 -7.95 -9.92 -5.17
N ASP A 107 -7.46 -9.54 -6.35
CA ASP A 107 -7.04 -8.17 -6.54
C ASP A 107 -8.25 -7.27 -6.31
N LEU A 108 -7.98 -6.09 -5.79
CA LEU A 108 -9.04 -5.14 -5.51
C LEU A 108 -9.66 -4.75 -6.83
N ASP A 109 -10.97 -4.80 -6.85
CA ASP A 109 -11.74 -4.37 -7.99
C ASP A 109 -11.28 -2.98 -8.43
N ARG A 110 -10.83 -2.84 -9.69
CA ARG A 110 -10.36 -1.56 -10.26
C ARG A 110 -11.38 -0.43 -10.06
N ARG A 111 -12.66 -0.77 -9.89
CA ARG A 111 -13.73 0.18 -9.54
C ARG A 111 -13.53 0.91 -8.20
N THR A 112 -12.65 0.41 -7.33
CA THR A 112 -12.30 1.04 -6.04
C THR A 112 -11.21 2.10 -6.17
N TRP A 113 -10.48 2.16 -7.29
CA TRP A 113 -9.43 3.15 -7.51
C TRP A 113 -10.01 4.43 -8.14
N PRO A 114 -9.47 5.63 -7.79
CA PRO A 114 -9.81 6.87 -8.47
C PRO A 114 -9.78 6.72 -9.99
N GLY A 115 -10.75 7.33 -10.66
CA GLY A 115 -10.87 7.25 -12.12
C GLY A 115 -9.73 7.98 -12.84
N GLU A 116 -9.13 8.95 -12.15
CA GLU A 116 -8.06 9.82 -12.61
C GLU A 116 -6.69 9.13 -12.67
N LEU A 117 -6.52 7.99 -11.98
CA LEU A 117 -5.26 7.25 -11.98
C LEU A 117 -5.29 6.17 -13.07
N ASP A 118 -4.64 6.42 -14.20
CA ASP A 118 -4.44 5.39 -15.23
C ASP A 118 -3.48 4.32 -14.70
N PRO A 119 -3.88 3.03 -14.61
CA PRO A 119 -3.01 1.94 -14.14
C PRO A 119 -1.67 1.84 -14.89
N GLU A 120 -1.63 2.23 -16.17
CA GLU A 120 -0.46 2.09 -17.05
C GLU A 120 0.45 3.32 -17.02
N ASP A 121 0.04 4.42 -16.38
CA ASP A 121 0.89 5.61 -16.23
C ASP A 121 2.17 5.25 -15.48
N LEU A 122 3.29 5.84 -15.91
CA LEU A 122 4.59 5.58 -15.30
C LEU A 122 4.92 6.61 -14.21
N VAL A 123 5.27 6.09 -13.04
CA VAL A 123 5.73 6.84 -11.88
C VAL A 123 7.19 6.48 -11.62
N SER A 124 8.04 7.48 -11.38
CA SER A 124 9.41 7.24 -10.95
C SER A 124 9.46 7.00 -9.45
N VAL A 125 10.16 5.96 -9.02
CA VAL A 125 10.23 5.56 -7.62
C VAL A 125 11.69 5.38 -7.23
N GLU A 126 12.09 5.97 -6.09
CA GLU A 126 13.43 5.77 -5.55
C GLU A 126 13.68 4.30 -5.23
N GLU A 127 14.82 3.77 -5.69
CA GLU A 127 15.13 2.34 -5.58
C GLU A 127 15.15 1.86 -4.12
N THR A 128 15.58 2.69 -3.18
CA THR A 128 15.61 2.37 -1.74
C THR A 128 14.22 2.31 -1.12
N ALA A 129 13.30 3.19 -1.54
CA ALA A 129 11.90 3.11 -1.16
C ALA A 129 11.25 1.87 -1.82
N LEU A 130 11.54 1.65 -3.09
CA LEU A 130 11.08 0.50 -3.86
C LEU A 130 11.63 -0.83 -3.33
N SER A 131 12.81 -0.88 -2.73
CA SER A 131 13.37 -2.09 -2.12
C SER A 131 12.87 -2.32 -0.69
N GLY A 132 12.26 -1.30 -0.07
CA GLY A 132 11.82 -1.34 1.33
C GLY A 132 12.95 -1.07 2.33
N GLN A 133 14.14 -0.72 1.86
CA GLN A 133 15.25 -0.26 2.71
C GLN A 133 14.90 1.04 3.43
N GLU A 134 14.12 1.90 2.77
CA GLU A 134 13.66 3.17 3.30
C GLU A 134 12.13 3.29 3.18
N VAL A 135 11.51 4.03 4.10
CA VAL A 135 10.07 4.32 4.05
C VAL A 135 9.80 5.34 2.95
N LEU A 136 8.75 5.13 2.14
CA LEU A 136 8.26 6.18 1.25
C LEU A 136 7.75 7.36 2.09
N THR A 137 8.34 8.54 1.92
CA THR A 137 7.93 9.73 2.69
C THR A 137 7.60 10.95 1.85
N ASN A 138 7.99 11.01 0.57
CA ASN A 138 7.75 12.18 -0.27
C ASN A 138 7.17 11.79 -1.64
N ILE A 139 6.30 12.65 -2.17
CA ILE A 139 5.82 12.62 -3.55
C ILE A 139 6.06 14.00 -4.16
N LEU A 140 6.62 14.01 -5.36
CA LEU A 140 6.96 15.23 -6.09
C LEU A 140 6.43 15.13 -7.52
N TYR A 141 5.90 16.22 -8.08
CA TYR A 141 5.48 16.27 -9.48
C TYR A 141 6.34 17.26 -10.28
N THR A 142 7.17 16.76 -11.20
CA THR A 142 8.06 17.56 -12.06
C THR A 142 7.86 17.27 -13.53
N SER A 143 7.69 18.33 -14.34
CA SER A 143 7.70 18.24 -15.82
C SER A 143 6.81 17.14 -16.42
N GLY A 144 5.64 16.90 -15.82
CA GLY A 144 4.70 15.87 -16.30
C GLY A 144 4.98 14.45 -15.76
N ARG A 145 5.92 14.28 -14.83
CA ARG A 145 6.26 13.00 -14.20
C ARG A 145 6.19 13.08 -12.68
N ILE A 146 5.56 12.09 -12.05
CA ILE A 146 5.52 11.95 -10.59
C ILE A 146 6.74 11.14 -10.14
N ALA A 147 7.41 11.62 -9.09
CA ALA A 147 8.49 10.95 -8.39
C ALA A 147 8.06 10.60 -6.95
N MET A 148 8.39 9.40 -6.50
CA MET A 148 8.10 8.86 -5.17
C MET A 148 9.40 8.56 -4.46
N LEU A 149 9.63 9.17 -3.31
CA LEU A 149 10.96 9.24 -2.68
C LEU A 149 10.91 8.85 -1.20
N GLY A 150 12.02 8.28 -0.74
CA GLY A 150 12.31 8.04 0.67
C GLY A 150 12.63 9.34 1.44
N PRO A 151 13.04 9.23 2.71
CA PRO A 151 13.47 10.38 3.50
C PRO A 151 14.80 10.93 2.97
N GLY A 152 14.96 12.26 2.94
CA GLY A 152 16.23 12.90 2.61
C GLY A 152 16.09 14.13 1.72
N GLU A 153 17.22 14.61 1.18
CA GLU A 153 17.27 15.81 0.33
C GLU A 153 16.60 15.58 -1.03
N GLN A 154 16.10 16.63 -1.66
CA GLN A 154 15.34 16.53 -2.92
C GLN A 154 16.23 16.33 -4.16
N HIS A 155 17.55 16.40 -4.02
CA HIS A 155 18.50 16.18 -5.11
C HIS A 155 18.71 14.68 -5.28
N ARG A 156 17.97 14.08 -6.22
CA ARG A 156 18.15 12.69 -6.66
C ARG A 156 18.62 12.65 -8.10
N THR A 157 19.54 11.75 -8.38
CA THR A 157 20.04 11.49 -9.72
C THR A 157 19.17 10.41 -10.40
N SER A 158 19.09 10.43 -11.73
CA SER A 158 18.16 9.56 -12.47
C SER A 158 18.45 8.05 -12.34
N ASP A 159 19.68 7.70 -11.99
CA ASP A 159 20.16 6.34 -11.72
C ASP A 159 19.67 5.79 -10.37
N GLN A 160 19.09 6.62 -9.50
CA GLN A 160 18.50 6.19 -8.23
C GLN A 160 16.98 5.98 -8.32
N LEU A 161 16.41 6.13 -9.52
CA LEU A 161 14.97 6.08 -9.78
C LEU A 161 14.62 4.96 -10.77
N ALA A 162 13.68 4.11 -10.38
CA ALA A 162 13.07 3.11 -11.25
C ALA A 162 11.73 3.61 -11.80
N SER A 163 11.41 3.29 -13.05
CA SER A 163 10.09 3.57 -13.63
C SER A 163 9.15 2.41 -13.32
N VAL A 164 8.02 2.70 -12.68
CA VAL A 164 7.05 1.71 -12.20
C VAL A 164 5.64 2.10 -12.66
N ALA A 165 4.82 1.14 -13.04
CA ALA A 165 3.41 1.39 -13.38
C ALA A 165 2.62 1.89 -12.16
N MET A 166 1.71 2.84 -12.38
CA MET A 166 0.85 3.44 -11.36
C MET A 166 0.09 2.38 -10.56
N ALA A 167 -0.37 1.32 -11.23
CA ALA A 167 -1.02 0.19 -10.59
C ALA A 167 -0.16 -0.44 -9.48
N ASN A 168 1.14 -0.59 -9.72
CA ASN A 168 2.07 -1.22 -8.78
C ASN A 168 2.40 -0.28 -7.61
N VAL A 169 2.48 1.02 -7.89
CA VAL A 169 2.56 2.06 -6.86
C VAL A 169 1.36 1.99 -5.91
N ILE A 170 0.14 1.98 -6.46
CA ILE A 170 -1.10 1.95 -5.68
C ILE A 170 -1.20 0.67 -4.85
N ARG A 171 -0.85 -0.48 -5.42
CA ARG A 171 -0.86 -1.75 -4.68
C ARG A 171 0.10 -1.72 -3.49
N ARG A 172 1.31 -1.20 -3.68
CA ARG A 172 2.35 -1.18 -2.63
C ARG A 172 2.11 -0.09 -1.59
N TRP A 173 1.73 1.09 -2.04
CA TRP A 173 1.54 2.26 -1.20
C TRP A 173 0.15 2.85 -1.43
N PRO A 174 -0.92 2.13 -1.05
CA PRO A 174 -2.30 2.58 -1.32
C PRO A 174 -2.66 3.89 -0.64
N HIS A 175 -2.02 4.24 0.46
CA HIS A 175 -2.14 5.55 1.10
C HIS A 175 -1.71 6.71 0.19
N THR A 176 -1.02 6.45 -0.92
CA THR A 176 -0.61 7.46 -1.90
C THR A 176 -1.72 7.83 -2.89
N MET A 177 -2.79 7.02 -3.02
CA MET A 177 -3.82 7.21 -4.05
C MET A 177 -4.38 8.63 -4.07
N ARG A 178 -4.75 9.16 -2.90
CA ARG A 178 -5.27 10.53 -2.78
C ARG A 178 -4.22 11.58 -3.15
N ALA A 179 -2.98 11.37 -2.70
CA ALA A 179 -1.86 12.27 -2.97
C ALA A 179 -1.52 12.31 -4.47
N LEU A 180 -1.53 11.17 -5.15
CA LEU A 180 -1.29 11.04 -6.58
C LEU A 180 -2.36 11.77 -7.41
N CYS A 181 -3.61 11.81 -6.94
CA CYS A 181 -4.68 12.58 -7.59
C CYS A 181 -4.54 14.10 -7.39
N SER A 182 -3.90 14.53 -6.30
CA SER A 182 -3.89 15.94 -5.88
C SER A 182 -2.55 16.65 -6.08
N VAL A 183 -1.46 15.92 -6.30
CA VAL A 183 -0.11 16.51 -6.41
C VAL A 183 -0.03 17.44 -7.62
N ARG A 184 0.40 18.67 -7.38
CA ARG A 184 0.51 19.73 -8.39
C ARG A 184 1.97 19.95 -8.77
N SER A 185 2.21 20.40 -10.00
CA SER A 185 3.56 20.75 -10.43
C SER A 185 4.09 21.89 -9.54
N GLY A 186 5.32 21.75 -9.05
CA GLY A 186 5.94 22.70 -8.11
C GLY A 186 5.60 22.45 -6.63
N TYR A 187 4.83 21.42 -6.30
CA TYR A 187 4.52 21.03 -4.93
C TYR A 187 5.12 19.67 -4.57
N LEU A 188 5.49 19.53 -3.30
CA LEU A 188 5.79 18.26 -2.68
C LEU A 188 4.69 17.89 -1.69
N LEU A 189 4.46 16.60 -1.56
CA LEU A 189 3.64 16.01 -0.51
C LEU A 189 4.55 15.16 0.37
N ARG A 190 4.45 15.33 1.69
CA ARG A 190 5.19 14.53 2.67
C ARG A 190 4.22 13.74 3.52
N TRP A 191 4.53 12.46 3.71
CA TRP A 191 3.80 11.59 4.60
C TRP A 191 4.05 11.99 6.06
N ASN A 192 2.97 12.19 6.80
CA ASN A 192 2.99 12.34 8.25
C ASN A 192 2.51 11.02 8.87
N ALA A 193 3.44 10.29 9.48
CA ALA A 193 3.17 8.99 10.09
C ALA A 193 2.30 9.09 11.36
N GLU A 194 2.34 10.21 12.09
CA GLU A 194 1.53 10.39 13.31
C GLU A 194 0.06 10.63 12.97
N SER A 195 -0.21 11.44 11.94
CA SER A 195 -1.58 11.75 11.50
C SER A 195 -2.08 10.89 10.35
N LEU A 196 -1.27 9.94 9.87
CA LEU A 196 -1.56 9.04 8.75
C LEU A 196 -2.12 9.78 7.52
N ASN A 197 -1.49 10.89 7.14
CA ASN A 197 -1.92 11.70 6.01
C ASN A 197 -0.76 12.39 5.27
N TRP A 198 -1.06 12.93 4.09
CA TRP A 198 -0.10 13.68 3.27
C TRP A 198 -0.25 15.18 3.51
N HIS A 199 0.87 15.87 3.76
CA HIS A 199 0.95 17.32 3.93
C HIS A 199 1.63 17.95 2.71
N GLU A 200 1.00 18.99 2.16
CA GLU A 200 1.51 19.73 1.00
C GLU A 200 2.45 20.87 1.43
N TYR A 201 3.55 21.04 0.70
CA TYR A 201 4.47 22.18 0.82
C TYR A 201 5.09 22.50 -0.55
N GLU A 202 5.51 23.75 -0.71
CA GLU A 202 6.09 24.24 -1.96
C GLU A 202 7.52 23.73 -2.15
N ALA A 203 7.85 23.29 -3.36
CA ALA A 203 9.23 22.98 -3.75
C ALA A 203 9.96 24.31 -3.92
N VAL A 204 10.78 24.71 -2.94
CA VAL A 204 11.64 25.90 -3.08
C VAL A 204 12.70 25.66 -4.14
#